data_AF-A0A2W1DKX0-F1
#
_entry.id   AF-A0A2W1DKX0-F1
#
_cell.length_a   1.000
_cell.length_b   1.000
_cell.length_c   1.000
_cell.angle_alpha   90.00
_cell.angle_beta   90.00
_cell.angle_gamma   90.00
#
_symmetry.space_group_name_H-M   'P 1'
#
loop_
_entity.id
_entity.type
_entity.pdbx_description
1 polymer ?
#
loop_
_entity_poly.entity_id
_entity_poly.type
_entity_poly.pdbx_seq_one_letter_code
_entity_poly.pdbx_strand_id
1 'polypeptide(L)'
;MSRPVTTSNGLRNLASDARNKDKRGSATWHLWSLDPVVIELQLCPAALAAEIAELMIPGHISFFDSNTGSVAHRFQEIYNNATGTRMSKPPLSKRSELTLQLTARFLKLLLQKKKSWKDEAQFHPLLADSADTATAIQDLVDNLENPHYQKHPSTLTFRSPIMDLYIKPHIDACRVNSPLPHKSSTMTSIMHCGALLTLETSAPTSTSEVHLLSGMRIYLVYPPTPHNMALLYVYFRDLGNGSSLDHGDFCRRMQEGVTFSSIPVK
;
A
#
# COMPACT_ATOMS: atom_id res chain seq x y z
N MET A 1 -44.57 59.75 1.16
CA MET A 1 -43.13 59.96 1.42
C MET A 1 -42.39 58.79 0.82
N SER A 2 -41.71 59.04 -0.30
CA SER A 2 -41.00 58.03 -1.10
C SER A 2 -39.63 58.58 -1.41
N ARG A 3 -38.57 57.81 -1.12
CA ARG A 3 -37.19 57.81 -1.67
C ARG A 3 -36.25 57.04 -0.72
N PRO A 4 -35.09 56.52 -1.17
CA PRO A 4 -34.87 55.67 -2.34
C PRO A 4 -33.92 54.48 -2.05
N VAL A 5 -33.84 53.57 -3.01
CA VAL A 5 -32.80 52.55 -3.16
C VAL A 5 -31.43 53.22 -3.36
N THR A 6 -30.39 52.68 -2.70
CA THR A 6 -28.99 52.83 -3.13
C THR A 6 -28.32 51.46 -3.10
N THR A 7 -27.98 50.96 -4.28
CA THR A 7 -27.11 49.82 -4.53
C THR A 7 -25.65 50.23 -4.33
N SER A 8 -24.85 49.40 -3.66
CA SER A 8 -23.39 49.45 -3.76
C SER A 8 -22.82 48.04 -3.64
N ASN A 9 -22.10 47.65 -4.69
CA ASN A 9 -21.36 46.41 -4.84
C ASN A 9 -20.34 46.20 -3.71
N GLY A 10 -20.30 44.98 -3.18
CA GLY A 10 -19.33 44.56 -2.16
C GLY A 10 -19.05 43.06 -2.21
N LEU A 11 -18.81 42.51 -3.40
CA LEU A 11 -18.03 41.28 -3.55
C LEU A 11 -16.61 41.55 -3.00
N ARG A 12 -16.26 40.96 -1.85
CA ARG A 12 -14.94 40.36 -1.54
C ARG A 12 -14.81 40.04 -0.04
N ASN A 13 -14.14 38.92 0.21
CA ASN A 13 -13.57 38.47 1.49
C ASN A 13 -14.47 37.66 2.41
N LEU A 14 -14.97 36.51 1.93
CA LEU A 14 -15.02 35.32 2.78
C LEU A 14 -13.60 34.76 2.86
N ALA A 15 -12.90 35.11 3.92
CA ALA A 15 -11.57 34.59 4.24
C ALA A 15 -11.62 33.05 4.30
N SER A 16 -11.02 32.41 3.31
CA SER A 16 -10.30 31.15 3.53
C SER A 16 -9.16 31.46 4.50
N ASP A 17 -9.07 30.73 5.61
CA ASP A 17 -7.94 30.62 6.54
C ASP A 17 -8.29 30.94 8.00
N ALA A 18 -8.88 29.97 8.68
CA ALA A 18 -8.80 29.88 10.14
C ALA A 18 -9.00 28.45 10.71
N ARG A 19 -9.48 27.47 9.92
CA ARG A 19 -9.80 26.12 10.43
C ARG A 19 -8.72 25.06 10.26
N ASN A 20 -7.55 25.40 9.72
CA ASN A 20 -6.51 24.41 9.36
C ASN A 20 -5.21 24.48 10.19
N LYS A 21 -5.09 25.37 11.17
CA LYS A 21 -3.82 25.55 11.91
C LYS A 21 -3.68 24.80 13.24
N ASP A 22 -4.75 24.33 13.87
CA ASP A 22 -4.66 23.77 15.24
C ASP A 22 -4.80 22.24 15.38
N LYS A 23 -4.86 21.49 14.27
CA LYS A 23 -5.01 20.03 14.37
C LYS A 23 -3.71 19.27 14.60
N ARG A 24 -2.54 19.87 14.31
CA ARG A 24 -1.22 19.24 14.53
C ARG A 24 -0.72 19.32 15.97
N GLY A 25 -1.29 20.22 16.79
CA GLY A 25 -0.90 20.39 18.20
C GLY A 25 -1.74 19.57 19.19
N SER A 26 -2.77 18.87 18.72
CA SER A 26 -3.65 18.10 19.60
C SER A 26 -2.95 16.84 20.11
N ALA A 27 -3.04 16.58 21.42
CA ALA A 27 -2.60 15.33 22.05
C ALA A 27 -3.32 14.09 21.49
N THR A 28 -4.39 14.26 20.70
CA THR A 28 -5.09 13.18 20.01
C THR A 28 -4.87 13.20 18.51
N TRP A 29 -4.08 14.11 17.93
CA TRP A 29 -3.95 14.29 16.47
C TRP A 29 -3.66 12.99 15.72
N HIS A 30 -2.86 12.11 16.33
CA HIS A 30 -2.53 10.79 15.83
C HIS A 30 -3.77 9.89 15.73
N LEU A 31 -4.72 9.96 16.66
CA LEU A 31 -6.02 9.27 16.59
C LEU A 31 -6.88 9.75 15.40
N TRP A 32 -6.73 11.00 14.97
CA TRP A 32 -7.49 11.53 13.83
C TRP A 32 -6.90 11.14 12.47
N SER A 33 -5.59 10.90 12.37
CA SER A 33 -5.01 10.22 11.18
C SER A 33 -5.30 8.71 11.17
N LEU A 34 -5.60 8.15 12.33
CA LEU A 34 -5.93 6.74 12.51
C LEU A 34 -7.37 6.41 12.12
N ASP A 35 -8.31 7.36 12.25
CA ASP A 35 -9.76 7.09 12.17
C ASP A 35 -10.16 6.25 10.94
N PRO A 36 -9.78 6.57 9.69
CA PRO A 36 -10.20 5.77 8.55
C PRO A 36 -9.52 4.39 8.49
N VAL A 37 -8.22 4.31 8.78
CA VAL A 37 -7.47 3.05 8.66
C VAL A 37 -7.85 2.08 9.78
N VAL A 38 -7.99 2.59 11.01
CA VAL A 38 -8.37 1.81 12.18
C VAL A 38 -9.83 1.38 12.08
N ILE A 39 -10.74 2.24 11.61
CA ILE A 39 -12.14 1.83 11.36
C ILE A 39 -12.17 0.69 10.34
N GLU A 40 -11.48 0.80 9.21
CA GLU A 40 -11.44 -0.25 8.19
C GLU A 40 -10.85 -1.57 8.72
N LEU A 41 -9.82 -1.50 9.58
CA LEU A 41 -9.28 -2.71 10.24
C LEU A 41 -10.21 -3.29 11.29
N GLN A 42 -10.91 -2.47 12.07
CA GLN A 42 -11.89 -2.92 13.07
C GLN A 42 -13.12 -3.56 12.43
N LEU A 43 -13.50 -3.08 11.24
CA LEU A 43 -14.56 -3.67 10.43
C LEU A 43 -14.08 -4.88 9.61
N CYS A 44 -12.76 -5.12 9.57
CA CYS A 44 -12.20 -6.26 8.86
C CYS A 44 -12.57 -7.56 9.60
N PRO A 45 -13.19 -8.52 8.92
CA PRO A 45 -13.60 -9.78 9.55
C PRO A 45 -12.44 -10.74 9.82
N ALA A 46 -11.21 -10.44 9.35
CA ALA A 46 -10.05 -11.33 9.45
C ALA A 46 -9.34 -11.17 10.80
N ALA A 47 -9.02 -12.29 11.47
CA ALA A 47 -8.28 -12.29 12.74
C ALA A 47 -6.90 -11.60 12.63
N LEU A 48 -6.21 -11.79 11.51
CA LEU A 48 -4.92 -11.14 11.21
C LEU A 48 -5.02 -9.60 11.19
N ALA A 49 -6.19 -9.02 10.92
CA ALA A 49 -6.35 -7.57 10.93
C ALA A 49 -6.25 -6.99 12.35
N ALA A 50 -6.70 -7.74 13.36
CA ALA A 50 -6.54 -7.35 14.77
C ALA A 50 -5.05 -7.36 15.16
N GLU A 51 -4.31 -8.40 14.76
CA GLU A 51 -2.85 -8.47 14.98
C GLU A 51 -2.13 -7.32 14.28
N ILE A 52 -2.50 -6.99 13.03
CA ILE A 52 -1.94 -5.83 12.32
C ILE A 52 -2.23 -4.53 13.05
N ALA A 53 -3.43 -4.36 13.61
CA ALA A 53 -3.78 -3.19 14.40
C ALA A 53 -2.89 -3.03 15.65
N GLU A 54 -2.44 -4.15 16.24
CA GLU A 54 -1.48 -4.12 17.36
C GLU A 54 -0.04 -3.81 16.91
N LEU A 55 0.34 -4.25 15.70
CA LEU A 55 1.67 -3.99 15.12
C LEU A 55 1.82 -2.56 14.59
N MET A 56 0.70 -1.87 14.35
CA MET A 56 0.70 -0.47 13.94
C MET A 56 1.35 0.39 15.01
N ILE A 57 2.53 0.93 14.71
CA ILE A 57 3.32 1.72 15.67
C ILE A 57 2.58 3.04 15.96
N PRO A 58 2.04 3.25 17.18
CA PRO A 58 1.31 4.47 17.51
C PRO A 58 2.23 5.71 17.34
N GLY A 59 1.74 6.78 16.70
CA GLY A 59 2.51 8.02 16.47
C GLY A 59 3.42 8.03 15.23
N HIS A 60 3.52 6.93 14.48
CA HIS A 60 4.35 6.83 13.28
C HIS A 60 3.58 6.60 11.98
N ILE A 61 2.24 6.56 12.04
CA ILE A 61 1.39 6.26 10.88
C ILE A 61 1.22 7.50 10.01
N SER A 62 1.61 7.38 8.75
CA SER A 62 1.50 8.45 7.76
C SER A 62 0.68 7.97 6.56
N PHE A 63 -0.04 8.86 5.88
CA PHE A 63 -0.62 8.50 4.58
C PHE A 63 0.45 8.63 3.50
N PHE A 64 0.52 7.66 2.60
CA PHE A 64 1.37 7.75 1.44
C PHE A 64 0.82 8.81 0.49
N ASP A 65 1.61 9.86 0.28
CA ASP A 65 1.33 10.90 -0.71
C ASP A 65 2.50 10.94 -1.71
N SER A 66 2.23 10.45 -2.91
CA SER A 66 3.22 10.41 -4.00
C SER A 66 3.68 11.79 -4.45
N ASN A 67 2.89 12.85 -4.20
CA ASN A 67 3.23 14.21 -4.63
C ASN A 67 4.25 14.86 -3.69
N THR A 68 4.15 14.60 -2.38
CA THR A 68 5.05 15.18 -1.38
C THR A 68 6.20 14.25 -1.00
N GLY A 69 6.05 12.93 -1.19
CA GLY A 69 7.07 11.95 -0.79
C GLY A 69 7.35 11.97 0.72
N SER A 70 6.45 12.53 1.52
CA SER A 70 6.68 12.84 2.94
C SER A 70 7.10 11.62 3.75
N VAL A 71 6.46 10.48 3.52
CA VAL A 71 6.81 9.19 4.14
C VAL A 71 8.22 8.74 3.77
N ALA A 72 8.57 8.83 2.48
CA ALA A 72 9.88 8.42 2.00
C ALA A 72 10.99 9.34 2.52
N HIS A 73 10.73 10.65 2.63
CA HIS A 73 11.64 11.60 3.27
C HIS A 73 11.83 11.32 4.76
N ARG A 74 10.75 11.03 5.48
CA ARG A 74 10.83 10.64 6.91
C ARG A 74 11.64 9.35 7.10
N PHE A 75 11.41 8.34 6.26
CA PHE A 75 12.18 7.10 6.29
C PHE A 75 13.67 7.35 6.02
N GLN A 76 13.98 8.20 5.02
CA GLN A 76 15.34 8.62 4.72
C GLN A 76 16.02 9.30 5.94
N GLU A 77 15.32 10.20 6.63
CA GLU A 77 15.84 10.87 7.83
C GLU A 77 16.16 9.87 8.95
N ILE A 78 15.24 8.96 9.24
CA ILE A 78 15.42 7.90 10.24
C ILE A 78 16.62 7.02 9.88
N TYR A 79 16.69 6.56 8.63
CA TYR A 79 17.80 5.74 8.15
C TYR A 79 19.15 6.45 8.27
N ASN A 80 19.21 7.71 7.84
CA ASN A 80 20.45 8.48 7.87
C ASN A 80 20.93 8.71 9.31
N ASN A 81 20.00 8.97 10.24
CA ASN A 81 20.32 9.15 11.65
C ASN A 81 20.80 7.84 12.31
N ALA A 82 20.16 6.71 11.99
CA ALA A 82 20.49 5.42 12.58
C ALA A 82 21.82 4.83 12.06
N THR A 83 22.18 5.10 10.80
CA THR A 83 23.33 4.45 10.14
C THR A 83 24.51 5.38 9.88
N GLY A 84 24.33 6.70 10.03
CA GLY A 84 25.32 7.70 9.60
C GLY A 84 25.54 7.74 8.08
N THR A 85 24.82 6.95 7.30
CA THR A 85 24.94 6.85 5.84
C THR A 85 23.94 7.79 5.18
N ARG A 86 24.30 8.41 4.05
CA ARG A 86 23.40 9.31 3.32
C ARG A 86 22.68 8.57 2.19
N MET A 87 21.42 8.18 2.42
CA MET A 87 20.56 7.69 1.34
C MET A 87 20.22 8.83 0.37
N SER A 88 20.11 8.53 -0.92
CA SER A 88 19.67 9.50 -1.94
C SER A 88 18.24 9.95 -1.67
N LYS A 89 17.89 11.18 -2.06
CA LYS A 89 16.51 11.65 -1.94
C LYS A 89 15.60 10.78 -2.82
N PRO A 90 14.48 10.26 -2.29
CA PRO A 90 13.53 9.50 -3.08
C PRO A 90 12.98 10.38 -4.21
N PRO A 91 12.87 9.86 -5.44
CA PRO A 91 12.22 10.58 -6.52
C PRO A 91 10.74 10.81 -6.19
N LEU A 92 10.20 11.97 -6.55
CA LEU A 92 8.76 12.24 -6.48
C LEU A 92 8.11 11.75 -7.76
N SER A 93 7.13 10.86 -7.65
CA SER A 93 6.34 10.38 -8.78
C SER A 93 5.34 11.45 -9.20
N LYS A 94 5.67 12.20 -10.25
CA LYS A 94 4.72 13.15 -10.87
C LYS A 94 3.83 12.39 -11.84
N ARG A 95 2.58 12.15 -11.45
CA ARG A 95 1.59 11.54 -12.34
C ARG A 95 1.26 12.50 -13.48
N SER A 96 1.37 12.02 -14.72
CA SER A 96 1.04 12.81 -15.92
C SER A 96 -0.40 12.62 -16.40
N GLU A 97 -1.10 11.58 -15.94
CA GLU A 97 -2.40 11.17 -16.49
C GLU A 97 -3.45 10.89 -15.41
N LEU A 98 -4.73 11.07 -15.78
CA LEU A 98 -5.89 10.74 -14.94
C LEU A 98 -5.95 9.22 -14.73
N THR A 99 -6.03 8.82 -13.46
CA THR A 99 -6.08 7.40 -13.09
C THR A 99 -7.49 6.86 -13.20
N LEU A 100 -7.65 5.73 -13.89
CA LEU A 100 -8.92 5.00 -13.95
C LEU A 100 -9.13 4.26 -12.63
N GLN A 101 -10.18 4.60 -11.89
CA GLN A 101 -10.54 3.85 -10.69
C GLN A 101 -10.98 2.43 -11.07
N LEU A 102 -10.46 1.44 -10.35
CA LEU A 102 -10.79 0.04 -10.53
C LEU A 102 -11.58 -0.43 -9.32
N THR A 103 -12.88 -0.68 -9.48
CA THR A 103 -13.71 -1.28 -8.41
C THR A 103 -13.58 -2.80 -8.44
N ALA A 104 -13.82 -3.48 -7.31
CA ALA A 104 -13.82 -4.94 -7.23
C ALA A 104 -14.77 -5.59 -8.25
N ARG A 105 -15.98 -5.03 -8.38
CA ARG A 105 -16.96 -5.47 -9.38
C ARG A 105 -16.44 -5.38 -10.80
N PHE A 106 -15.78 -4.27 -11.14
CA PHE A 106 -15.26 -4.07 -12.48
C PHE A 106 -14.04 -4.96 -12.76
N LEU A 107 -13.16 -5.14 -11.77
CA LEU A 107 -12.07 -6.12 -11.85
C LEU A 107 -12.60 -7.52 -12.10
N LYS A 108 -13.64 -7.96 -11.36
CA LYS A 108 -14.30 -9.25 -11.59
C LYS A 108 -14.80 -9.40 -13.03
N LEU A 109 -15.49 -8.40 -13.56
CA LEU A 109 -15.95 -8.40 -14.96
C LEU A 109 -14.79 -8.52 -15.96
N LEU A 110 -13.70 -7.77 -15.74
CA LEU A 110 -12.51 -7.80 -16.59
C LEU A 110 -11.85 -9.19 -16.60
N LEU A 111 -11.66 -9.78 -15.41
CA LEU A 111 -11.03 -11.09 -15.23
C LEU A 111 -11.88 -12.24 -15.75
N GLN A 112 -13.21 -12.14 -15.65
CA GLN A 112 -14.14 -13.15 -16.19
C GLN A 112 -14.22 -13.10 -17.72
N LYS A 113 -14.14 -11.91 -18.33
CA LYS A 113 -14.22 -11.73 -19.79
C LYS A 113 -13.00 -12.27 -20.55
N LYS A 114 -11.81 -12.17 -19.97
CA LYS A 114 -10.56 -12.68 -20.57
C LYS A 114 -9.84 -13.58 -19.58
N LYS A 115 -9.75 -14.89 -19.88
CA LYS A 115 -9.14 -15.88 -18.98
C LYS A 115 -7.64 -16.10 -19.21
N SER A 116 -7.01 -15.37 -20.13
CA SER A 116 -5.59 -15.54 -20.50
C SER A 116 -4.59 -15.28 -19.37
N TRP A 117 -5.03 -14.67 -18.27
CA TRP A 117 -4.19 -14.41 -17.10
C TRP A 117 -4.09 -15.61 -16.15
N LYS A 118 -4.99 -16.61 -16.26
CA LYS A 118 -5.05 -17.74 -15.33
C LYS A 118 -3.80 -18.61 -15.36
N ASP A 119 -3.18 -18.75 -16.53
CA ASP A 119 -1.98 -19.60 -16.70
C ASP A 119 -0.73 -18.98 -16.03
N GLU A 120 -0.72 -17.66 -15.86
CA GLU A 120 0.34 -16.92 -15.17
C GLU A 120 -0.03 -16.61 -13.71
N ALA A 121 -1.16 -17.12 -13.22
CA ALA A 121 -1.67 -16.81 -11.89
C ALA A 121 -1.10 -17.77 -10.83
N GLN A 122 -0.53 -17.21 -9.78
CA GLN A 122 0.11 -17.95 -8.70
C GLN A 122 -0.27 -17.36 -7.36
N PHE A 123 -0.63 -18.22 -6.41
CA PHE A 123 -0.83 -17.83 -5.03
C PHE A 123 0.51 -17.71 -4.31
N HIS A 124 0.57 -16.74 -3.41
CA HIS A 124 1.61 -16.64 -2.40
C HIS A 124 0.97 -16.70 -1.00
N PRO A 125 1.37 -17.67 -0.15
CA PRO A 125 2.27 -18.80 -0.46
C PRO A 125 1.68 -19.73 -1.54
N LEU A 126 2.55 -20.51 -2.20
CA LEU A 126 2.13 -21.48 -3.23
C LEU A 126 1.21 -22.53 -2.62
N LEU A 127 0.11 -22.82 -3.31
CA LEU A 127 -0.77 -23.93 -2.96
C LEU A 127 -0.10 -25.25 -3.40
N ALA A 128 -0.22 -26.29 -2.56
CA ALA A 128 0.43 -27.56 -2.79
C ALA A 128 -0.08 -28.28 -4.06
N ASP A 129 -1.38 -28.15 -4.36
CA ASP A 129 -2.03 -28.86 -5.47
C ASP A 129 -2.50 -27.92 -6.60
N SER A 130 -2.20 -28.31 -7.83
CA SER A 130 -2.53 -27.53 -9.04
C SER A 130 -4.03 -27.53 -9.36
N ALA A 131 -4.74 -28.63 -9.07
CA ALA A 131 -6.20 -28.71 -9.20
C ALA A 131 -6.92 -27.79 -8.20
N ASP A 132 -6.40 -27.71 -6.98
CA ASP A 132 -6.87 -26.79 -5.95
C ASP A 132 -6.60 -25.33 -6.36
N THR A 133 -5.48 -25.07 -7.03
CA THR A 133 -5.12 -23.74 -7.51
C THR A 133 -6.15 -23.19 -8.51
N ALA A 134 -6.57 -23.98 -9.50
CA ALA A 134 -7.53 -23.52 -10.50
C ALA A 134 -8.91 -23.21 -9.89
N THR A 135 -9.37 -24.07 -8.97
CA THR A 135 -10.62 -23.84 -8.21
C THR A 135 -10.50 -22.64 -7.29
N ALA A 136 -9.40 -22.50 -6.57
CA ALA A 136 -9.13 -21.38 -5.66
C ALA A 136 -9.07 -20.03 -6.40
N ILE A 137 -8.47 -20.00 -7.60
CA ILE A 137 -8.46 -18.81 -8.46
C ILE A 137 -9.90 -18.42 -8.82
N GLN A 138 -10.71 -19.38 -9.26
CA GLN A 138 -12.09 -19.10 -9.66
C GLN A 138 -12.92 -18.63 -8.47
N ASP A 139 -12.80 -19.28 -7.32
CA ASP A 139 -13.49 -18.93 -6.08
C ASP A 139 -13.13 -17.51 -5.60
N LEU A 140 -11.84 -17.14 -5.64
CA LEU A 140 -11.40 -15.77 -5.32
C LEU A 140 -12.02 -14.75 -6.28
N VAL A 141 -12.01 -15.00 -7.59
CA VAL A 141 -12.59 -14.08 -8.59
C VAL A 141 -14.09 -13.90 -8.35
N ASP A 142 -14.81 -14.98 -8.05
CA ASP A 142 -16.25 -14.93 -7.82
C ASP A 142 -16.60 -14.18 -6.54
N ASN A 143 -15.67 -14.16 -5.56
CA ASN A 143 -15.81 -13.49 -4.27
C ASN A 143 -15.08 -12.14 -4.15
N LEU A 144 -14.59 -11.53 -5.25
CA LEU A 144 -13.90 -10.24 -5.19
C LEU A 144 -14.71 -9.12 -4.52
N GLU A 145 -16.03 -9.18 -4.63
CA GLU A 145 -16.96 -8.21 -4.04
C GLU A 145 -17.33 -8.54 -2.58
N ASN A 146 -16.93 -9.71 -2.07
CA ASN A 146 -17.28 -10.17 -0.74
C ASN A 146 -16.17 -9.81 0.27
N PRO A 147 -16.36 -8.79 1.13
CA PRO A 147 -15.36 -8.39 2.12
C PRO A 147 -15.11 -9.45 3.19
N HIS A 148 -16.01 -10.44 3.34
CA HIS A 148 -15.91 -11.53 4.31
C HIS A 148 -15.32 -12.82 3.71
N TYR A 149 -14.79 -12.77 2.50
CA TYR A 149 -14.14 -13.92 1.90
C TYR A 149 -12.81 -14.24 2.59
N GLN A 150 -12.71 -15.43 3.21
CA GLN A 150 -11.54 -15.86 4.00
C GLN A 150 -10.99 -17.24 3.61
N LYS A 151 -11.57 -17.89 2.61
CA LYS A 151 -11.30 -19.31 2.32
C LYS A 151 -9.86 -19.57 1.86
N HIS A 152 -9.30 -18.62 1.11
CA HIS A 152 -7.91 -18.68 0.66
C HIS A 152 -7.20 -17.42 1.16
N PRO A 153 -6.60 -17.47 2.37
CA PRO A 153 -5.97 -16.30 2.96
C PRO A 153 -4.60 -16.02 2.33
N SER A 154 -4.59 -15.78 1.03
CA SER A 154 -3.38 -15.75 0.18
C SER A 154 -3.44 -14.62 -0.82
N THR A 155 -2.27 -14.18 -1.27
CA THR A 155 -2.16 -13.16 -2.33
C THR A 155 -2.11 -13.85 -3.68
N LEU A 156 -3.05 -13.54 -4.56
CA LEU A 156 -3.01 -14.01 -5.94
C LEU A 156 -2.21 -13.02 -6.78
N THR A 157 -1.07 -13.47 -7.30
CA THR A 157 -0.25 -12.70 -8.25
C THR A 157 -0.48 -13.22 -9.65
N PHE A 158 -0.57 -12.33 -10.64
CA PHE A 158 -0.73 -12.71 -12.04
C PHE A 158 -0.29 -11.59 -12.96
N ARG A 159 0.08 -11.96 -14.18
CA ARG A 159 0.25 -11.01 -15.26
C ARG A 159 -1.03 -10.95 -16.10
N SER A 160 -1.47 -9.74 -16.44
CA SER A 160 -2.60 -9.59 -17.34
C SER A 160 -2.45 -8.34 -18.20
N PRO A 161 -2.37 -8.48 -19.53
CA PRO A 161 -2.33 -7.33 -20.44
C PRO A 161 -3.53 -6.38 -20.31
N ILE A 162 -4.64 -6.84 -19.73
CA ILE A 162 -5.81 -5.97 -19.48
C ILE A 162 -5.55 -4.96 -18.38
N MET A 163 -4.65 -5.28 -17.45
CA MET A 163 -4.27 -4.43 -16.33
C MET A 163 -3.27 -3.35 -16.76
N ASP A 164 -2.55 -3.56 -17.86
CA ASP A 164 -1.57 -2.60 -18.38
C ASP A 164 -2.20 -1.22 -18.63
N LEU A 165 -3.46 -1.15 -19.06
CA LEU A 165 -4.18 0.12 -19.26
C LEU A 165 -4.42 0.90 -17.95
N TYR A 166 -4.56 0.19 -16.82
CA TYR A 166 -4.75 0.80 -15.50
C TYR A 166 -3.42 1.15 -14.85
N ILE A 167 -2.35 0.44 -15.20
CA ILE A 167 -1.02 0.62 -14.63
C ILE A 167 -0.23 1.68 -15.40
N LYS A 168 -0.41 1.79 -16.72
CA LYS A 168 0.30 2.74 -17.58
C LYS A 168 0.30 4.19 -17.08
N PRO A 169 -0.81 4.76 -16.56
CA PRO A 169 -0.81 6.12 -16.00
C PRO A 169 0.10 6.30 -14.77
N HIS A 170 0.50 5.20 -14.13
CA HIS A 170 1.31 5.19 -12.93
C HIS A 170 2.80 4.89 -13.19
N ILE A 171 3.13 4.29 -14.33
CA ILE A 171 4.52 4.02 -14.70
C ILE A 171 5.18 5.37 -14.98
N ASP A 172 6.03 5.83 -14.07
CA ASP A 172 6.70 7.11 -14.20
C ASP A 172 7.46 7.18 -15.55
N ALA A 173 7.25 8.26 -16.30
CA ALA A 173 8.05 8.57 -17.48
C ALA A 173 9.54 8.81 -17.11
N CYS A 174 9.82 9.03 -15.82
CA CYS A 174 11.16 9.03 -15.26
C CYS A 174 11.71 7.60 -15.16
N ARG A 175 12.09 7.04 -16.32
CA ARG A 175 13.04 5.92 -16.34
C ARG A 175 14.24 6.35 -15.51
N VAL A 176 14.42 5.73 -14.35
CA VAL A 176 15.67 5.83 -13.59
C VAL A 176 16.77 5.50 -14.59
N ASN A 177 17.67 6.45 -14.85
CA ASN A 177 18.84 6.29 -15.70
C ASN A 177 19.80 5.30 -15.03
N SER A 178 19.41 4.03 -15.01
CA SER A 178 20.26 2.94 -14.58
C SER A 178 21.13 2.52 -15.75
N PRO A 179 22.44 2.36 -15.55
CA PRO A 179 23.33 1.81 -16.57
C PRO A 179 23.07 0.32 -16.85
N LEU A 180 22.24 -0.34 -16.04
CA LEU A 180 21.88 -1.74 -16.21
C LEU A 180 20.55 -1.85 -16.99
N PRO A 181 20.43 -2.78 -17.95
CA PRO A 181 19.18 -3.02 -18.67
C PRO A 181 18.13 -3.56 -17.71
N HIS A 182 17.30 -2.67 -17.18
CA HIS A 182 16.16 -3.03 -16.34
C HIS A 182 15.03 -3.55 -17.23
N LYS A 183 14.73 -4.84 -17.12
CA LYS A 183 13.50 -5.39 -17.69
C LYS A 183 12.37 -5.08 -16.71
N SER A 184 11.60 -4.03 -16.98
CA SER A 184 10.38 -3.78 -16.20
C SER A 184 9.40 -4.92 -16.45
N SER A 185 8.93 -5.54 -15.35
CA SER A 185 7.88 -6.54 -15.39
C SER A 185 6.71 -6.03 -14.58
N THR A 186 5.57 -5.90 -15.23
CA THR A 186 4.31 -5.54 -14.56
C THR A 186 3.70 -6.80 -13.96
N MET A 187 3.49 -6.79 -12.65
CA MET A 187 2.77 -7.84 -11.93
C MET A 187 1.54 -7.24 -11.27
N THR A 188 0.40 -7.91 -11.39
CA THR A 188 -0.82 -7.55 -10.65
C THR A 188 -0.98 -8.47 -9.47
N SER A 189 -1.46 -7.94 -8.35
CA SER A 189 -1.79 -8.74 -7.16
C SER A 189 -3.22 -8.44 -6.70
N ILE A 190 -3.90 -9.48 -6.22
CA ILE A 190 -5.18 -9.40 -5.52
C ILE A 190 -4.95 -9.96 -4.13
N MET A 191 -5.32 -9.17 -3.14
CA MET A 191 -5.25 -9.53 -1.73
C MET A 191 -6.66 -9.50 -1.17
N HIS A 192 -7.07 -10.54 -0.46
CA HIS A 192 -8.31 -10.49 0.32
C HIS A 192 -8.17 -9.48 1.47
N CYS A 193 -9.29 -9.07 2.06
CA CYS A 193 -9.28 -8.18 3.22
C CYS A 193 -8.57 -8.84 4.40
N GLY A 194 -7.58 -8.16 5.00
CA GLY A 194 -6.77 -8.70 6.11
C GLY A 194 -5.66 -9.66 5.69
N ALA A 195 -5.35 -9.79 4.39
CA ALA A 195 -4.20 -10.56 3.93
C ALA A 195 -2.89 -9.93 4.39
N LEU A 196 -1.97 -10.75 4.90
CA LEU A 196 -0.61 -10.34 5.26
C LEU A 196 0.38 -10.91 4.24
N LEU A 197 1.26 -10.05 3.75
CA LEU A 197 2.44 -10.48 3.00
C LEU A 197 3.60 -10.67 3.97
N THR A 198 4.43 -11.67 3.69
CA THR A 198 5.68 -11.89 4.43
C THR A 198 6.58 -10.66 4.34
N LEU A 199 7.51 -10.51 5.30
CA LEU A 199 8.57 -9.52 5.16
C LEU A 199 9.34 -9.76 3.86
N GLU A 200 9.49 -8.71 3.06
CA GLU A 200 10.14 -8.74 1.77
C GLU A 200 11.29 -7.73 1.75
N THR A 201 12.35 -8.07 1.02
CA THR A 201 13.38 -7.10 0.63
C THR A 201 13.63 -7.20 -0.85
N SER A 202 13.66 -6.06 -1.52
CA SER A 202 14.09 -5.98 -2.92
C SER A 202 15.52 -6.48 -3.04
N ALA A 203 15.82 -7.16 -4.16
CA ALA A 203 17.20 -7.50 -4.49
C ALA A 203 18.07 -6.22 -4.53
N PRO A 204 19.39 -6.28 -4.25
CA PRO A 204 20.27 -5.11 -4.09
C PRO A 204 20.36 -4.12 -5.27
N THR A 205 19.72 -4.41 -6.40
CA THR A 205 19.67 -3.58 -7.62
C THR A 205 18.26 -3.47 -8.19
N SER A 206 17.26 -4.04 -7.52
CA SER A 206 15.87 -4.03 -7.95
C SER A 206 15.12 -2.92 -7.23
N THR A 207 14.42 -2.12 -8.01
CA THR A 207 13.44 -1.15 -7.52
C THR A 207 12.06 -1.65 -7.90
N SER A 208 11.13 -1.63 -6.96
CA SER A 208 9.73 -1.98 -7.19
C SER A 208 8.87 -0.78 -6.89
N GLU A 209 7.95 -0.50 -7.81
CA GLU A 209 6.91 0.52 -7.62
C GLU A 209 5.58 -0.21 -7.46
N VAL A 210 4.89 0.08 -6.36
CA VAL A 210 3.61 -0.53 -6.05
C VAL A 210 2.51 0.53 -6.17
N HIS A 211 1.60 0.32 -7.11
CA HIS A 211 0.46 1.21 -7.32
C HIS A 211 -0.82 0.51 -6.85
N LEU A 212 -1.49 1.15 -5.90
CA LEU A 212 -2.77 0.64 -5.38
C LEU A 212 -3.91 1.13 -6.28
N LEU A 213 -4.50 0.21 -7.04
CA LEU A 213 -5.61 0.49 -7.96
C LEU A 213 -6.98 0.48 -7.25
N SER A 214 -7.09 -0.25 -6.13
CA SER A 214 -8.31 -0.41 -5.35
C SER A 214 -8.01 -0.80 -3.90
N GLY A 215 -8.96 -0.56 -2.99
CA GLY A 215 -8.87 -0.98 -1.59
C GLY A 215 -7.93 -0.11 -0.74
N MET A 216 -7.31 -0.71 0.27
CA MET A 216 -6.33 -0.07 1.15
C MET A 216 -5.18 -1.05 1.37
N ARG A 217 -3.94 -0.55 1.41
CA ARG A 217 -2.77 -1.34 1.81
C ARG A 217 -2.01 -0.61 2.90
N ILE A 218 -1.67 -1.34 3.97
CA ILE A 218 -0.85 -0.85 5.07
C ILE A 218 0.54 -1.43 4.89
N TYR A 219 1.55 -0.57 5.01
CA TYR A 219 2.96 -0.92 4.90
C TYR A 219 3.62 -0.75 6.27
N LEU A 220 4.32 -1.79 6.70
CA LEU A 220 5.29 -1.76 7.79
C LEU A 220 6.67 -1.83 7.16
N VAL A 221 7.44 -0.74 7.24
CA VAL A 221 8.74 -0.63 6.56
C VAL A 221 9.82 -0.35 7.58
N TYR A 222 10.87 -1.17 7.55
CA TYR A 222 11.99 -1.08 8.49
C TYR A 222 13.27 -0.69 7.74
N PRO A 223 14.12 0.19 8.32
CA PRO A 223 15.40 0.52 7.73
C PRO A 223 16.32 -0.70 7.70
N PRO A 224 17.15 -0.88 6.65
CA PRO A 224 18.09 -2.00 6.54
C PRO A 224 19.32 -1.78 7.44
N THR A 225 19.11 -1.63 8.75
CA THR A 225 20.20 -1.56 9.75
C THR A 225 20.80 -2.95 9.97
N PRO A 226 22.05 -3.06 10.47
CA PRO A 226 22.65 -4.36 10.77
C PRO A 226 21.78 -5.26 11.67
N HIS A 227 21.10 -4.68 12.66
CA HIS A 227 20.16 -5.38 13.53
C HIS A 227 18.95 -5.94 12.75
N ASN A 228 18.28 -5.09 11.97
CA ASN A 228 17.10 -5.49 11.20
C ASN A 228 17.44 -6.52 10.12
N MET A 229 18.61 -6.39 9.48
CA MET A 229 19.08 -7.36 8.49
C MET A 229 19.42 -8.73 9.12
N ALA A 230 19.95 -8.75 10.35
CA ALA A 230 20.18 -9.99 11.08
C ALA A 230 18.88 -10.70 11.45
N LEU A 231 17.86 -9.95 11.93
CA LEU A 231 16.54 -10.50 12.19
C LEU A 231 15.86 -11.02 10.93
N LEU A 232 15.95 -10.27 9.82
CA LEU A 232 15.41 -10.67 8.53
C LEU A 232 16.09 -11.94 7.97
N TYR A 233 17.40 -12.07 8.16
CA TYR A 233 18.12 -13.29 7.80
C TYR A 233 17.60 -14.51 8.56
N VAL A 234 17.40 -14.38 9.88
CA VAL A 234 16.81 -15.44 10.71
C VAL A 234 15.40 -15.77 10.23
N TYR A 235 14.58 -14.74 9.98
CA TYR A 235 13.23 -14.89 9.46
C TYR A 235 13.19 -15.71 8.16
N PHE A 236 14.01 -15.38 7.16
CA PHE A 236 14.04 -16.14 5.90
C PHE A 236 14.60 -17.55 6.04
N ARG A 237 15.60 -17.74 6.91
CA ARG A 237 16.12 -19.08 7.20
C ARG A 237 15.04 -19.97 7.81
N ASP A 238 14.28 -19.44 8.76
CA ASP A 238 13.26 -20.20 9.46
C ASP A 238 12.04 -20.48 8.56
N LEU A 239 11.68 -19.53 7.67
CA LEU A 239 10.71 -19.75 6.58
C LEU A 239 11.17 -20.87 5.65
N GLY A 240 12.43 -20.85 5.21
CA GLY A 240 13.00 -21.86 4.32
C GLY A 240 13.02 -23.27 4.90
N ASN A 241 13.05 -23.38 6.24
CA ASN A 241 12.96 -24.64 6.97
C ASN A 241 11.52 -25.13 7.19
N GLY A 242 10.52 -24.42 6.66
CA GLY A 242 9.10 -24.77 6.81
C GLY A 242 8.54 -24.50 8.21
N SER A 243 9.21 -23.66 9.01
CA SER A 243 8.73 -23.30 10.35
C SER A 243 7.49 -22.40 10.25
N SER A 244 6.48 -22.65 11.08
CA SER A 244 5.40 -21.67 11.29
C SER A 244 5.97 -20.50 12.09
N LEU A 245 6.08 -19.33 11.45
CA LEU A 245 6.62 -18.13 12.07
C LEU A 245 5.51 -17.23 12.57
N ASP A 246 5.71 -16.66 13.75
CA ASP A 246 4.96 -15.49 14.22
C ASP A 246 5.53 -14.24 13.54
N HIS A 247 4.93 -13.86 12.41
CA HIS A 247 5.29 -12.65 11.66
C HIS A 247 5.22 -11.39 12.53
N GLY A 248 4.26 -11.34 13.45
CA GLY A 248 4.08 -10.22 14.36
C GLY A 248 5.23 -10.08 15.34
N ASP A 249 5.73 -11.19 15.90
CA ASP A 249 6.90 -11.16 16.79
C ASP A 249 8.15 -10.60 16.09
N PHE A 250 8.44 -11.07 14.88
CA PHE A 250 9.55 -10.53 14.10
C PHE A 250 9.37 -9.02 13.87
N CYS A 251 8.19 -8.58 13.44
CA CYS A 251 7.88 -7.15 13.25
C CYS A 251 8.04 -6.33 14.53
N ARG A 252 7.69 -6.86 15.72
CA ARG A 252 7.87 -6.18 17.02
C ARG A 252 9.34 -6.01 17.41
N ARG A 253 10.21 -6.91 16.98
CA ARG A 253 11.65 -6.90 17.30
C ARG A 253 12.48 -6.03 16.36
N MET A 254 11.92 -5.70 15.20
CA MET A 254 12.54 -4.79 14.23
C MET A 254 12.50 -3.35 14.75
N GLN A 255 13.56 -2.60 14.51
CA GLN A 255 13.77 -1.27 15.07
C GLN A 255 13.52 -0.16 14.03
N GLU A 256 13.11 1.01 14.52
CA GLU A 256 12.99 2.25 13.73
C GLU A 256 12.04 2.13 12.52
N GLY A 257 10.98 1.32 12.66
CA GLY A 257 9.98 1.10 11.63
C GLY A 257 9.10 2.33 11.37
N VAL A 258 8.69 2.51 10.12
CA VAL A 258 7.66 3.46 9.71
C VAL A 258 6.44 2.70 9.24
N THR A 259 5.27 3.11 9.70
CA THR A 259 3.99 2.59 9.22
C THR A 259 3.34 3.61 8.30
N PHE A 260 2.82 3.18 7.15
CA PHE A 260 2.02 4.07 6.32
C PHE A 260 0.93 3.34 5.57
N SER A 261 -0.15 4.04 5.28
CA SER A 261 -1.25 3.52 4.49
C SER A 261 -1.24 4.12 3.08
N SER A 262 -1.56 3.28 2.09
CA SER A 262 -1.85 3.70 0.73
C SER A 262 -3.32 3.45 0.46
N ILE A 263 -3.98 4.45 -0.13
CA ILE A 263 -5.33 4.38 -0.66
C ILE A 263 -5.30 4.88 -2.13
N PRO A 264 -6.18 4.39 -3.01
CA PRO A 264 -6.27 4.91 -4.37
C PRO A 264 -6.49 6.42 -4.33
N VAL A 265 -5.68 7.15 -5.08
CA VAL A 265 -5.83 8.60 -5.23
C VAL A 265 -7.11 8.84 -6.01
N LYS A 266 -8.01 9.65 -5.45
CA LYS A 266 -9.30 9.99 -6.07
C LYS A 266 -9.13 10.94 -7.24
#